data_AF-A0A1A0PHI5-F1
#
_entry.id   AF-A0A1A0PHI5-F1
#
_cell.length_a   1.000
_cell.length_b   1.000
_cell.length_c   1.000
_cell.angle_alpha   90.00
_cell.angle_beta   90.00
_cell.angle_gamma   90.00
#
_symmetry.space_group_name_H-M   'P 1'
#
loop_
_entity.id
_entity.type
_entity.pdbx_description
1 polymer ?
#
loop_
_entity_poly.entity_id
_entity_poly.type
_entity_poly.pdbx_seq_one_letter_code
_entity_poly.pdbx_strand_id
1 'polypeptide(L)'
;TALDKTIDQLDVLTDAGVVDAGGRGLLVLLDALSKTVSGHAPIRREYKPAPPDAESAVAAPAPRFEVMYLLRGCRPDGVEHLRRRLDELGDSVAIAASAADGHYSVHVHSDDAGGAIEAALAFGTPSRIQITALTGGPGTHAPGGWTRERAVLAVVDGDGAAQLFAGEGAHVLRPDPDATDPTSALTAKQLLRGLVDAGAAQIMVLPNGFVAAEELVAGCTAAIGWGIDVVPVPAGSMVQGLAALAVHDADRQAVDDGYTMARAAAGARHGSVRIAAEEALTWAGACQPGDGLGIAGDEVLIVAKDITAAGIGLIDLLLVAGGELITVLSGAGVDPAVGEALSEHVHREHLGTELVTYHTGHRGDALLIGVE
;
A
#
# COMPACT_ATOMS: atom_id res chain seq x y z
N THR A 1 -42.26 -1.69 -21.45
CA THR A 1 -41.22 -0.68 -21.80
C THR A 1 -40.27 -1.28 -22.83
N ALA A 2 -39.39 -0.50 -23.46
CA ALA A 2 -38.40 -1.08 -24.39
C ALA A 2 -37.50 -2.12 -23.70
N LEU A 3 -37.18 -1.89 -22.43
CA LEU A 3 -36.44 -2.83 -21.60
C LEU A 3 -37.21 -4.15 -21.38
N ASP A 4 -38.51 -4.12 -21.11
CA ASP A 4 -39.29 -5.36 -20.93
C ASP A 4 -39.29 -6.25 -22.19
N LYS A 5 -39.18 -5.64 -23.38
CA LYS A 5 -39.10 -6.37 -24.65
C LYS A 5 -37.74 -7.01 -24.90
N THR A 6 -36.74 -6.78 -24.05
CA THR A 6 -35.40 -7.39 -24.20
C THR A 6 -35.40 -8.86 -23.83
N ILE A 7 -36.37 -9.30 -23.01
CA ILE A 7 -36.56 -10.71 -22.65
C ILE A 7 -36.72 -11.56 -23.92
N ASP A 8 -37.52 -11.08 -24.88
CA ASP A 8 -37.85 -11.81 -26.12
C ASP A 8 -36.81 -11.62 -27.26
N GLN A 9 -35.69 -10.95 -27.00
CA GLN A 9 -34.70 -10.61 -28.04
C GLN A 9 -33.51 -11.56 -28.10
N LEU A 10 -33.28 -12.32 -27.03
CA LEU A 10 -32.21 -13.31 -26.93
C LEU A 10 -32.74 -14.53 -26.19
N ASP A 11 -32.50 -15.72 -26.73
CA ASP A 11 -32.97 -16.98 -26.14
C ASP A 11 -32.53 -17.14 -24.69
N VAL A 12 -31.29 -16.72 -24.37
CA VAL A 12 -30.74 -16.75 -23.00
C VAL A 12 -31.52 -15.85 -22.03
N LEU A 13 -32.02 -14.69 -22.49
CA LEU A 13 -32.83 -13.78 -21.66
C LEU A 13 -34.26 -14.29 -21.52
N THR A 14 -34.80 -14.92 -22.56
CA THR A 14 -36.12 -15.58 -22.55
C THR A 14 -36.11 -16.74 -21.56
N ASP A 15 -35.12 -17.62 -21.63
CA ASP A 15 -34.99 -18.81 -20.79
C ASP A 15 -34.81 -18.45 -19.31
N ALA A 16 -34.04 -17.39 -19.02
CA ALA A 16 -33.84 -16.90 -17.67
C ALA A 16 -34.97 -15.96 -17.17
N GLY A 17 -35.90 -15.56 -18.05
CA GLY A 17 -36.99 -14.65 -17.71
C GLY A 17 -36.53 -13.26 -17.22
N VAL A 18 -35.32 -12.84 -17.57
CA VAL A 18 -34.69 -11.59 -17.11
C VAL A 18 -34.53 -10.57 -18.23
N VAL A 19 -34.61 -9.29 -17.89
CA VAL A 19 -34.32 -8.19 -18.83
C VAL A 19 -32.81 -8.01 -19.00
N ASP A 20 -32.41 -7.42 -20.12
CA ASP A 20 -31.00 -7.08 -20.38
C ASP A 20 -30.42 -6.17 -19.29
N ALA A 21 -29.32 -6.61 -18.68
CA ALA A 21 -28.59 -5.88 -17.65
C ALA A 21 -27.99 -4.56 -18.17
N GLY A 22 -27.56 -4.51 -19.43
CA GLY A 22 -27.06 -3.30 -20.09
C GLY A 22 -28.16 -2.26 -20.29
N GLY A 23 -29.28 -2.66 -20.87
CA GLY A 23 -30.47 -1.83 -21.00
C GLY A 23 -30.99 -1.32 -19.64
N ARG A 24 -30.93 -2.14 -18.60
CA ARG A 24 -31.29 -1.74 -17.23
C ARG A 24 -30.30 -0.72 -16.65
N GLY A 25 -29.00 -0.94 -16.82
CA GLY A 25 -27.96 -0.01 -16.38
C GLY A 25 -28.08 1.37 -17.03
N LEU A 26 -28.42 1.42 -18.32
CA LEU A 26 -28.67 2.69 -19.02
C LEU A 26 -29.82 3.48 -18.41
N LEU A 27 -30.92 2.82 -17.98
CA LEU A 27 -32.02 3.50 -17.30
C LEU A 27 -31.59 4.10 -15.96
N VAL A 28 -30.72 3.42 -15.20
CA VAL A 28 -30.18 3.95 -13.93
C VAL A 28 -29.37 5.22 -14.18
N LEU A 29 -28.52 5.22 -15.22
CA LEU A 29 -27.73 6.41 -15.61
C LEU A 29 -28.62 7.58 -16.04
N LEU A 30 -29.65 7.31 -16.86
CA LEU A 30 -30.58 8.33 -17.33
C LEU A 30 -31.45 8.90 -16.19
N ASP A 31 -31.90 8.06 -15.26
CA ASP A 31 -32.69 8.49 -14.12
C ASP A 31 -31.82 9.32 -13.14
N ALA A 32 -30.56 8.96 -12.94
CA ALA A 32 -29.58 9.75 -12.17
C ALA A 32 -29.31 11.11 -12.83
N LEU A 33 -29.15 11.15 -14.16
CA LEU A 33 -28.97 12.39 -14.92
C LEU A 33 -30.21 13.29 -14.82
N SER A 34 -31.42 12.73 -15.00
CA SER A 34 -32.68 13.46 -14.85
C SER A 34 -32.84 14.05 -13.45
N LYS A 35 -32.52 13.29 -12.42
CA LYS A 35 -32.55 13.77 -11.03
C LYS A 35 -31.56 14.91 -10.80
N THR A 36 -30.38 14.82 -11.40
CA THR A 36 -29.31 15.82 -11.24
C THR A 36 -29.63 17.12 -11.97
N VAL A 37 -30.18 17.04 -13.18
CA VAL A 37 -30.45 18.21 -14.03
C VAL A 37 -31.79 18.87 -13.72
N SER A 38 -32.81 18.09 -13.39
CA SER A 38 -34.19 18.57 -13.25
C SER A 38 -34.78 18.41 -11.84
N GLY A 39 -34.01 17.86 -10.90
CA GLY A 39 -34.43 17.63 -9.51
C GLY A 39 -35.44 16.49 -9.33
N HIS A 40 -35.87 15.84 -10.42
CA HIS A 40 -36.92 14.81 -10.41
C HIS A 40 -36.40 13.51 -11.00
N ALA A 41 -36.57 12.41 -10.25
CA ALA A 41 -36.33 11.06 -10.75
C ALA A 41 -37.63 10.48 -11.34
N PRO A 42 -37.58 9.87 -12.54
CA PRO A 42 -38.73 9.18 -13.12
C PRO A 42 -39.16 8.00 -12.24
N ILE A 43 -40.46 7.80 -12.06
CA ILE A 43 -40.98 6.60 -11.39
C ILE A 43 -40.91 5.44 -12.38
N ARG A 44 -40.06 4.45 -12.08
CA ARG A 44 -39.92 3.20 -12.83
C ARG A 44 -40.50 2.04 -12.03
N ARG A 45 -40.87 0.97 -12.74
CA ARG A 45 -41.16 -0.33 -12.12
C ARG A 45 -39.89 -0.84 -11.42
N GLU A 46 -40.06 -1.46 -10.27
CA GLU A 46 -38.97 -2.12 -9.54
C GLU A 46 -38.69 -3.49 -10.17
N TYR A 47 -37.45 -3.72 -10.57
CA TYR A 47 -37.00 -4.98 -11.14
C TYR A 47 -36.24 -5.69 -10.04
N LYS A 48 -36.81 -6.78 -9.54
CA LYS A 48 -36.19 -7.58 -8.48
C LYS A 48 -35.25 -8.61 -9.13
N PRO A 49 -34.08 -8.88 -8.54
CA PRO A 49 -33.26 -10.00 -8.95
C PRO A 49 -34.10 -11.29 -8.91
N ALA A 50 -33.98 -12.13 -9.93
CA ALA A 50 -34.54 -13.47 -9.86
C ALA A 50 -33.88 -14.20 -8.67
N PRO A 51 -34.63 -14.97 -7.87
CA PRO A 51 -34.00 -15.90 -6.94
C PRO A 51 -33.10 -16.86 -7.74
N PRO A 52 -31.98 -17.32 -7.19
CA PRO A 52 -31.13 -18.28 -7.88
C PRO A 52 -31.93 -19.57 -8.09
N ASP A 53 -32.36 -19.82 -9.33
CA ASP A 53 -32.91 -21.11 -9.72
C ASP A 53 -31.79 -22.15 -9.63
N ALA A 54 -32.01 -23.18 -8.80
CA ALA A 54 -31.02 -24.20 -8.47
C ALA A 54 -30.86 -25.27 -9.57
N GLU A 55 -31.53 -25.16 -10.71
CA GLU A 55 -31.46 -26.15 -11.78
C GLU A 55 -31.47 -25.50 -13.17
N SER A 56 -30.46 -25.85 -13.98
CA SER A 56 -30.20 -25.49 -15.39
C SER A 56 -29.35 -24.22 -15.60
N ALA A 57 -28.19 -24.20 -16.25
CA ALA A 57 -27.49 -25.16 -17.10
C ALA A 57 -26.08 -25.43 -16.54
N VAL A 58 -25.47 -26.57 -16.91
CA VAL A 58 -24.02 -26.77 -16.73
C VAL A 58 -23.33 -25.77 -17.66
N ALA A 59 -23.13 -24.54 -17.18
CA ALA A 59 -22.25 -23.58 -17.83
C ALA A 59 -20.89 -24.27 -17.99
N ALA A 60 -20.32 -24.18 -19.19
CA ALA A 60 -18.92 -24.51 -19.37
C ALA A 60 -18.12 -23.81 -18.24
N PRO A 61 -17.14 -24.49 -17.62
CA PRO A 61 -16.39 -23.89 -16.53
C PRO A 61 -15.87 -22.53 -16.98
N ALA A 62 -16.18 -21.49 -16.20
CA ALA A 62 -15.71 -20.15 -16.53
C ALA A 62 -14.17 -20.18 -16.62
N PRO A 63 -13.59 -19.51 -17.64
CA PRO A 63 -12.16 -19.54 -17.87
C PRO A 63 -11.42 -19.08 -16.62
N ARG A 64 -10.42 -19.85 -16.19
CA ARG A 64 -9.73 -19.61 -14.91
C ARG A 64 -8.74 -18.45 -14.93
N PHE A 65 -8.31 -18.01 -16.11
CA PHE A 65 -7.27 -17.00 -16.25
C PHE A 65 -7.65 -15.92 -17.27
N GLU A 66 -7.28 -14.68 -17.00
CA GLU A 66 -7.16 -13.58 -17.94
C GLU A 66 -5.68 -13.45 -18.29
N VAL A 67 -5.34 -13.55 -19.57
CA VAL A 67 -3.96 -13.41 -20.04
C VAL A 67 -3.88 -12.19 -20.92
N MET A 68 -3.09 -11.21 -20.49
CA MET A 68 -2.80 -10.00 -21.23
C MET A 68 -1.31 -9.93 -21.57
N TYR A 69 -0.98 -9.53 -22.80
CA TYR A 69 0.41 -9.26 -23.18
C TYR A 69 0.51 -8.30 -24.37
N LEU A 70 1.69 -7.68 -24.50
CA LEU A 70 2.08 -6.95 -25.69
C LEU A 70 2.87 -7.84 -26.62
N LEU A 71 2.42 -7.99 -27.86
CA LEU A 71 3.07 -8.77 -28.89
C LEU A 71 3.83 -7.86 -29.88
N ARG A 72 5.14 -8.04 -29.93
CA ARG A 72 6.04 -7.33 -30.87
C ARG A 72 6.44 -8.24 -32.04
N GLY A 73 6.61 -7.66 -33.22
CA GLY A 73 7.13 -8.38 -34.39
C GLY A 73 6.10 -9.25 -35.10
N CYS A 74 4.83 -9.16 -34.72
CA CYS A 74 3.74 -9.85 -35.40
C CYS A 74 3.40 -9.16 -36.72
N ARG A 75 3.41 -9.91 -37.81
CA ARG A 75 2.98 -9.42 -39.12
C ARG A 75 1.44 -9.32 -39.17
N PRO A 76 0.87 -8.40 -39.95
CA PRO A 76 -0.59 -8.21 -40.02
C PRO A 76 -1.38 -9.48 -40.39
N ASP A 77 -0.83 -10.36 -41.23
CA ASP A 77 -1.38 -11.67 -41.60
C ASP A 77 -1.32 -12.70 -40.45
N GLY A 78 -0.38 -12.55 -39.52
CA GLY A 78 -0.22 -13.40 -38.35
C GLY A 78 -1.27 -13.15 -37.26
N VAL A 79 -1.90 -11.97 -37.23
CA VAL A 79 -2.88 -11.59 -36.20
C VAL A 79 -4.14 -12.44 -36.28
N GLU A 80 -4.66 -12.67 -37.49
CA GLU A 80 -5.85 -13.53 -37.68
C GLU A 80 -5.57 -15.01 -37.38
N HIS A 81 -4.32 -15.45 -37.56
CA HIS A 81 -3.90 -16.80 -37.19
C HIS A 81 -3.73 -16.95 -35.68
N LEU A 82 -3.20 -15.93 -35.01
CA LEU A 82 -3.13 -15.88 -33.56
C LEU A 82 -4.53 -15.85 -32.94
N ARG A 83 -5.44 -15.02 -33.45
CA ARG A 83 -6.84 -14.94 -32.95
C ARG A 83 -7.50 -16.33 -32.96
N ARG A 84 -7.41 -17.03 -34.09
CA ARG A 84 -7.98 -18.38 -34.23
C ARG A 84 -7.41 -19.39 -33.23
N ARG A 85 -6.10 -19.32 -32.95
CA ARG A 85 -5.47 -20.20 -31.95
C ARG A 85 -5.88 -19.84 -30.52
N LEU A 86 -6.11 -18.57 -30.23
CA LEU A 86 -6.56 -18.13 -28.92
C LEU A 86 -8.05 -18.46 -28.70
N ASP A 87 -8.87 -18.40 -29.75
CA ASP A 87 -10.28 -18.83 -29.72
C ASP A 87 -10.42 -20.34 -29.45
N GLU A 88 -9.38 -21.14 -29.74
CA GLU A 88 -9.33 -22.58 -29.39
C GLU A 88 -8.90 -22.82 -27.92
N LEU A 89 -8.20 -21.86 -27.32
CA LEU A 89 -7.61 -21.96 -25.97
C LEU A 89 -8.45 -21.26 -24.90
N GLY A 90 -9.39 -20.41 -25.29
CA GLY A 90 -10.11 -19.56 -24.36
C GLY A 90 -11.26 -18.77 -24.99
N ASP A 91 -11.94 -18.00 -24.15
CA ASP A 91 -13.09 -17.18 -24.49
C ASP A 91 -12.71 -15.68 -24.48
N SER A 92 -13.53 -14.84 -25.12
CA SER A 92 -13.37 -13.37 -25.11
C SER A 92 -12.01 -12.87 -25.61
N VAL A 93 -11.53 -13.37 -26.74
CA VAL A 93 -10.28 -12.92 -27.36
C VAL A 93 -10.40 -11.51 -27.93
N ALA A 94 -9.56 -10.58 -27.43
CA ALA A 94 -9.40 -9.24 -27.97
C ALA A 94 -7.95 -9.00 -28.40
N ILE A 95 -7.76 -8.58 -29.65
CA ILE A 95 -6.46 -8.16 -30.18
C ILE A 95 -6.61 -6.76 -30.78
N ALA A 96 -5.94 -5.79 -30.18
CA ALA A 96 -5.96 -4.39 -30.60
C ALA A 96 -4.57 -3.92 -31.03
N ALA A 97 -4.48 -3.24 -32.17
CA ALA A 97 -3.24 -2.60 -32.60
C ALA A 97 -2.99 -1.33 -31.77
N SER A 98 -1.81 -1.20 -31.18
CA SER A 98 -1.39 0.04 -30.53
C SER A 98 -0.96 1.07 -31.59
N ALA A 99 -1.55 2.26 -31.53
CA ALA A 99 -1.38 3.31 -32.55
C ALA A 99 0.04 3.90 -32.62
N ALA A 100 0.92 3.62 -31.65
CA ALA A 100 2.23 4.27 -31.55
C ALA A 100 3.41 3.43 -32.05
N ASP A 101 3.40 2.09 -31.93
CA ASP A 101 4.66 1.31 -32.01
C ASP A 101 4.58 -0.04 -32.76
N GLY A 102 3.53 -0.29 -33.55
CA GLY A 102 3.41 -1.57 -34.28
C GLY A 102 3.39 -2.79 -33.35
N HIS A 103 2.85 -2.61 -32.15
CA HIS A 103 2.65 -3.65 -31.14
C HIS A 103 1.16 -3.99 -31.05
N TYR A 104 0.85 -5.25 -30.79
CA TYR A 104 -0.53 -5.68 -30.55
C TYR A 104 -0.75 -5.92 -29.06
N SER A 105 -1.81 -5.35 -28.51
CA SER A 105 -2.31 -5.69 -27.18
C SER A 105 -3.23 -6.89 -27.33
N VAL A 106 -2.90 -7.99 -26.67
CA VAL A 106 -3.68 -9.23 -26.68
C VAL A 106 -4.26 -9.46 -25.31
N HIS A 107 -5.53 -9.82 -25.28
CA HIS A 107 -6.29 -10.20 -24.10
C HIS A 107 -7.08 -11.47 -24.46
N VAL A 108 -6.91 -12.53 -23.69
CA VAL A 108 -7.73 -13.75 -23.78
C VAL A 108 -8.11 -14.22 -22.38
N HIS A 109 -9.34 -14.71 -22.19
CA HIS A 109 -9.69 -15.48 -21.00
C HIS A 109 -9.48 -16.97 -21.31
N SER A 110 -8.64 -17.68 -20.59
CA SER A 110 -8.29 -19.08 -20.89
C SER A 110 -8.19 -19.93 -19.63
N ASP A 111 -8.42 -21.23 -19.76
CA ASP A 111 -8.11 -22.22 -18.73
C ASP A 111 -6.62 -22.64 -18.73
N ASP A 112 -5.89 -22.33 -19.80
CA ASP A 112 -4.48 -22.64 -19.99
C ASP A 112 -3.68 -21.37 -20.33
N ALA A 113 -3.24 -20.67 -19.29
CA ALA A 113 -2.46 -19.45 -19.45
C ALA A 113 -1.10 -19.71 -20.14
N GLY A 114 -0.51 -20.90 -19.96
CA GLY A 114 0.72 -21.29 -20.64
C GLY A 114 0.50 -21.43 -22.13
N GLY A 115 -0.54 -22.17 -22.52
CA GLY A 115 -0.96 -22.33 -23.92
C GLY A 115 -1.24 -21.00 -24.61
N ALA A 116 -1.90 -20.05 -23.94
CA ALA A 116 -2.17 -18.72 -24.47
C ALA A 116 -0.89 -17.92 -24.80
N ILE A 117 0.14 -18.01 -23.94
CA ILE A 117 1.43 -17.33 -24.15
C ILE A 117 2.24 -18.05 -25.23
N GLU A 118 2.27 -19.39 -25.20
CA GLU A 118 2.99 -20.20 -26.17
C GLU A 118 2.42 -20.03 -27.59
N ALA A 119 1.10 -19.83 -27.71
CA ALA A 119 0.47 -19.50 -28.98
C ALA A 119 1.04 -18.21 -29.58
N ALA A 120 1.36 -17.21 -28.75
CA ALA A 120 1.93 -15.94 -29.18
C ALA A 120 3.37 -16.05 -29.68
N LEU A 121 4.18 -16.94 -29.11
CA LEU A 121 5.59 -17.14 -29.45
C LEU A 121 5.80 -17.54 -30.92
N ALA A 122 4.82 -18.20 -31.53
CA ALA A 122 4.88 -18.58 -32.95
C ALA A 122 4.73 -17.39 -33.91
N PHE A 123 4.20 -16.25 -33.43
CA PHE A 123 3.87 -15.09 -34.29
C PHE A 123 4.62 -13.82 -33.89
N GLY A 124 5.34 -13.82 -32.77
CA GLY A 124 6.11 -12.67 -32.32
C GLY A 124 6.73 -12.89 -30.94
N THR A 125 7.21 -11.80 -30.35
CA THR A 125 7.77 -11.82 -29.00
C THR A 125 6.77 -11.21 -28.02
N PRO A 126 6.13 -12.00 -27.14
CA PRO A 126 5.29 -11.49 -26.08
C PRO A 126 6.16 -10.79 -25.02
N SER A 127 5.63 -9.70 -24.48
CA SER A 127 6.28 -8.87 -23.47
C SER A 127 5.21 -8.26 -22.57
N ARG A 128 5.58 -7.88 -21.34
CA ARG A 128 4.63 -7.39 -20.32
C ARG A 128 3.44 -8.35 -20.15
N ILE A 129 3.77 -9.63 -19.97
CA ILE A 129 2.78 -10.69 -19.77
C ILE A 129 2.19 -10.51 -18.36
N GLN A 130 0.87 -10.44 -18.30
CA GLN A 130 0.07 -10.42 -17.08
C GLN A 130 -0.91 -11.58 -17.15
N ILE A 131 -0.99 -12.36 -16.07
CA ILE A 131 -1.91 -13.47 -15.92
C ILE A 131 -2.70 -13.21 -14.64
N THR A 132 -4.00 -12.96 -14.77
CA THR A 132 -4.92 -12.76 -13.65
C THR A 132 -5.78 -14.01 -13.51
N ALA A 133 -6.07 -14.51 -12.31
CA ALA A 133 -7.04 -15.59 -12.14
C ALA A 133 -8.47 -15.03 -12.10
N LEU A 134 -9.39 -15.59 -12.90
CA LEU A 134 -10.79 -15.20 -12.96
C LEU A 134 -11.65 -16.23 -12.18
N THR A 135 -12.06 -15.86 -10.98
CA THR A 135 -13.06 -16.64 -10.19
C THR A 135 -14.22 -15.75 -9.80
N GLY A 136 -15.45 -16.25 -10.00
CA GLY A 136 -16.70 -15.46 -9.93
C GLY A 136 -17.25 -15.17 -8.53
N GLY A 137 -17.99 -14.05 -8.43
CA GLY A 137 -18.93 -13.73 -7.35
C GLY A 137 -18.47 -12.62 -6.37
N PRO A 138 -19.31 -11.59 -6.10
CA PRO A 138 -18.98 -10.56 -5.11
C PRO A 138 -19.05 -11.16 -3.69
N GLY A 139 -17.92 -11.20 -3.00
CA GLY A 139 -17.85 -11.64 -1.60
C GLY A 139 -16.90 -12.81 -1.32
N THR A 140 -16.23 -13.37 -2.32
CA THR A 140 -15.17 -14.36 -2.11
C THR A 140 -13.84 -13.82 -2.65
N HIS A 141 -13.01 -13.35 -1.71
CA HIS A 141 -11.62 -12.96 -1.97
C HIS A 141 -10.86 -14.10 -2.69
N ALA A 142 -10.00 -13.71 -3.62
CA ALA A 142 -9.19 -14.61 -4.45
C ALA A 142 -8.48 -15.71 -3.62
N PRO A 143 -8.62 -17.01 -3.97
CA PRO A 143 -7.71 -18.03 -3.48
C PRO A 143 -6.61 -18.29 -4.52
N GLY A 144 -5.45 -17.65 -4.31
CA GLY A 144 -4.17 -17.98 -4.94
C GLY A 144 -3.26 -16.75 -5.09
N GLY A 145 -2.22 -16.51 -4.29
CA GLY A 145 -1.67 -17.27 -3.16
C GLY A 145 -0.92 -16.28 -2.26
N TRP A 146 -1.67 -15.39 -1.62
CA TRP A 146 -1.12 -14.61 -0.52
C TRP A 146 -0.72 -15.58 0.58
N THR A 147 0.54 -15.52 1.00
CA THR A 147 1.03 -16.37 2.11
C THR A 147 0.37 -16.01 3.43
N ARG A 148 -0.24 -14.81 3.52
CA ARG A 148 -0.85 -14.23 4.70
C ARG A 148 -2.12 -13.47 4.33
N GLU A 149 -3.08 -13.43 5.23
CA GLU A 149 -4.29 -12.60 5.08
C GLU A 149 -3.95 -11.12 5.25
N ARG A 150 -3.18 -10.80 6.29
CA ARG A 150 -2.68 -9.45 6.57
C ARG A 150 -1.17 -9.43 6.82
N ALA A 151 -0.53 -8.35 6.40
CA ALA A 151 0.84 -8.03 6.78
C ALA A 151 0.98 -6.53 7.11
N VAL A 152 2.07 -6.20 7.80
CA VAL A 152 2.51 -4.82 7.96
C VAL A 152 3.76 -4.64 7.11
N LEU A 153 3.79 -3.63 6.25
CA LEU A 153 4.98 -3.17 5.53
C LEU A 153 5.54 -1.95 6.24
N ALA A 154 6.71 -2.07 6.85
CA ALA A 154 7.40 -0.96 7.51
C ALA A 154 8.59 -0.50 6.68
N VAL A 155 8.63 0.80 6.38
CA VAL A 155 9.81 1.44 5.79
C VAL A 155 10.73 1.86 6.91
N VAL A 156 11.97 1.39 6.90
CA VAL A 156 12.95 1.67 7.96
C VAL A 156 14.34 1.88 7.37
N ASP A 157 15.15 2.67 8.07
CA ASP A 157 16.56 2.85 7.74
C ASP A 157 17.45 2.25 8.84
N GLY A 158 18.58 1.66 8.45
CA GLY A 158 19.51 0.98 9.36
C GLY A 158 19.25 -0.52 9.57
N ASP A 159 20.33 -1.29 9.77
CA ASP A 159 20.26 -2.75 9.93
C ASP A 159 19.59 -3.16 11.24
N GLY A 160 19.81 -2.40 12.32
CA GLY A 160 19.19 -2.65 13.61
C GLY A 160 17.70 -2.35 13.60
N ALA A 161 17.27 -1.30 12.88
CA ALA A 161 15.84 -1.04 12.67
C ALA A 161 15.19 -2.18 11.87
N ALA A 162 15.84 -2.66 10.81
CA ALA A 162 15.33 -3.77 10.02
C ALA A 162 15.17 -5.04 10.86
N GLN A 163 16.13 -5.35 11.73
CA GLN A 163 16.02 -6.48 12.65
C GLN A 163 14.91 -6.30 13.69
N LEU A 164 14.79 -5.09 14.27
CA LEU A 164 13.76 -4.78 15.26
C LEU A 164 12.36 -4.93 14.67
N PHE A 165 12.06 -4.23 13.58
CA PHE A 165 10.73 -4.28 12.95
C PHE A 165 10.39 -5.67 12.39
N ALA A 166 11.36 -6.38 11.81
CA ALA A 166 11.14 -7.75 11.36
C ALA A 166 10.91 -8.72 12.53
N GLY A 167 11.58 -8.50 13.67
CA GLY A 167 11.37 -9.25 14.91
C GLY A 167 9.95 -9.08 15.45
N GLU A 168 9.38 -7.89 15.31
CA GLU A 168 7.99 -7.56 15.63
C GLU A 168 6.99 -7.99 14.53
N GLY A 169 7.44 -8.73 13.50
CA GLY A 169 6.58 -9.34 12.49
C GLY A 169 6.30 -8.49 11.25
N ALA A 170 6.87 -7.29 11.14
CA ALA A 170 6.72 -6.46 9.94
C ALA A 170 7.55 -6.99 8.75
N HIS A 171 7.01 -6.86 7.55
CA HIS A 171 7.79 -6.92 6.32
C HIS A 171 8.56 -5.61 6.17
N VAL A 172 9.88 -5.69 6.02
CA VAL A 172 10.74 -4.50 6.02
C VAL A 172 11.09 -4.09 4.61
N LEU A 173 10.87 -2.81 4.30
CA LEU A 173 11.38 -2.15 3.11
C LEU A 173 12.42 -1.10 3.51
N ARG A 174 13.52 -1.03 2.77
CA ARG A 174 14.62 -0.09 3.07
C ARG A 174 14.77 0.94 1.97
N PRO A 175 15.05 2.21 2.32
CA PRO A 175 15.55 3.18 1.36
C PRO A 175 16.87 2.71 0.73
N ASP A 176 17.22 3.27 -0.42
CA ASP A 176 18.48 2.95 -1.10
C ASP A 176 19.68 3.22 -0.15
N PRO A 177 20.57 2.23 0.08
CA PRO A 177 21.74 2.41 0.94
C PRO A 177 22.74 3.44 0.40
N ASP A 178 22.74 3.68 -0.91
CA ASP A 178 23.67 4.63 -1.55
C ASP A 178 23.07 6.04 -1.68
N ALA A 179 21.79 6.23 -1.32
CA ALA A 179 21.17 7.55 -1.35
C ALA A 179 21.75 8.48 -0.28
N THR A 180 21.96 9.75 -0.67
CA THR A 180 22.47 10.81 0.22
C THR A 180 21.49 11.13 1.35
N ASP A 181 20.20 11.08 1.06
CA ASP A 181 19.12 11.35 2.02
C ASP A 181 18.13 10.18 2.03
N PRO A 182 18.02 9.43 3.13
CA PRO A 182 17.12 8.28 3.21
C PRO A 182 15.63 8.67 3.16
N THR A 183 15.27 9.92 3.48
CA THR A 183 13.85 10.34 3.57
C THR A 183 13.19 10.58 2.22
N SER A 184 13.99 10.84 1.19
CA SER A 184 13.55 11.11 -0.19
C SER A 184 13.97 10.02 -1.19
N ALA A 185 14.61 8.95 -0.71
CA ALA A 185 15.20 7.93 -1.56
C ALA A 185 14.21 6.87 -2.08
N LEU A 186 12.99 6.83 -1.55
CA LEU A 186 12.04 5.75 -1.82
C LEU A 186 10.97 6.18 -2.83
N THR A 187 10.93 5.48 -3.96
CA THR A 187 9.98 5.72 -5.06
C THR A 187 8.72 4.85 -4.94
N ALA A 188 7.62 5.28 -5.56
CA ALA A 188 6.36 4.56 -5.67
C ALA A 188 6.54 3.17 -6.29
N LYS A 189 7.51 3.02 -7.21
CA LYS A 189 7.85 1.72 -7.81
C LYS A 189 8.48 0.77 -6.79
N GLN A 190 9.39 1.26 -5.95
CA GLN A 190 10.00 0.47 -4.88
C GLN A 190 8.96 0.12 -3.80
N LEU A 191 8.10 1.08 -3.44
CA LEU A 191 6.99 0.84 -2.51
C LEU A 191 6.03 -0.23 -3.05
N LEU A 192 5.59 -0.12 -4.30
CA LEU A 192 4.76 -1.13 -4.96
C LEU A 192 5.45 -2.50 -4.94
N ARG A 193 6.74 -2.56 -5.22
CA ARG A 193 7.49 -3.81 -5.18
C ARG A 193 7.48 -4.42 -3.77
N GLY A 194 7.71 -3.61 -2.74
CA GLY A 194 7.63 -4.06 -1.34
C GLY A 194 6.23 -4.54 -0.94
N LEU A 195 5.17 -3.87 -1.41
CA LEU A 195 3.78 -4.29 -1.20
C LEU A 195 3.50 -5.65 -1.85
N VAL A 196 3.95 -5.86 -3.08
CA VAL A 196 3.80 -7.15 -3.77
C VAL A 196 4.61 -8.25 -3.08
N ASP A 197 5.85 -7.95 -2.68
CA ASP A 197 6.77 -8.91 -2.03
C ASP A 197 6.34 -9.29 -0.61
N ALA A 198 5.59 -8.43 0.08
CA ALA A 198 4.97 -8.75 1.37
C ALA A 198 3.97 -9.91 1.28
N GLY A 199 3.41 -10.16 0.10
CA GLY A 199 2.65 -11.36 -0.19
C GLY A 199 1.39 -11.53 0.67
N ALA A 200 0.70 -10.42 0.98
CA ALA A 200 -0.55 -10.40 1.74
C ALA A 200 -1.68 -9.70 0.97
N ALA A 201 -2.93 -10.13 1.22
CA ALA A 201 -4.12 -9.55 0.60
C ALA A 201 -4.40 -8.14 1.14
N GLN A 202 -4.14 -7.93 2.43
CA GLN A 202 -4.28 -6.66 3.13
C GLN A 202 -2.93 -6.24 3.70
N ILE A 203 -2.52 -5.00 3.46
CA ILE A 203 -1.24 -4.48 3.95
C ILE A 203 -1.41 -3.14 4.66
N MET A 204 -1.02 -3.11 5.93
CA MET A 204 -0.83 -1.87 6.69
C MET A 204 0.55 -1.30 6.34
N VAL A 205 0.64 -0.03 5.93
CA VAL A 205 1.92 0.59 5.54
C VAL A 205 2.35 1.59 6.60
N LEU A 206 3.54 1.40 7.16
CA LEU A 206 4.21 2.32 8.08
C LEU A 206 5.33 3.06 7.34
N PRO A 207 5.10 4.30 6.87
CA PRO A 207 6.10 5.05 6.11
C PRO A 207 7.25 5.57 6.98
N ASN A 208 7.01 5.76 8.29
CA ASN A 208 7.99 6.16 9.30
C ASN A 208 8.81 7.42 8.95
N GLY A 209 8.26 8.32 8.13
CA GLY A 209 8.94 9.52 7.64
C GLY A 209 9.91 9.31 6.48
N PHE A 210 10.01 8.10 5.91
CA PHE A 210 10.95 7.77 4.82
C PHE A 210 10.31 7.71 3.43
N VAL A 211 9.02 8.00 3.32
CA VAL A 211 8.29 8.00 2.05
C VAL A 211 7.60 9.33 1.89
N ALA A 212 7.95 10.06 0.82
CA ALA A 212 7.25 11.29 0.46
C ALA A 212 5.76 11.02 0.23
N ALA A 213 4.90 11.98 0.57
CA ALA A 213 3.45 11.80 0.51
C ALA A 213 2.97 11.44 -0.91
N GLU A 214 3.57 12.03 -1.94
CA GLU A 214 3.23 11.76 -3.34
C GLU A 214 3.61 10.32 -3.75
N GLU A 215 4.79 9.85 -3.32
CA GLU A 215 5.27 8.50 -3.60
C GLU A 215 4.46 7.45 -2.86
N LEU A 216 4.06 7.73 -1.61
CA LEU A 216 3.17 6.90 -0.81
C LEU A 216 1.81 6.72 -1.51
N VAL A 217 1.18 7.84 -1.89
CA VAL A 217 -0.13 7.83 -2.58
C VAL A 217 -0.03 7.09 -3.92
N ALA A 218 1.01 7.36 -4.71
CA ALA A 218 1.21 6.71 -6.00
C ALA A 218 1.45 5.20 -5.85
N GLY A 219 2.29 4.78 -4.90
CA GLY A 219 2.57 3.37 -4.63
C GLY A 219 1.37 2.60 -4.10
N CYS A 220 0.63 3.17 -3.13
CA CYS A 220 -0.62 2.58 -2.63
C CYS A 220 -1.68 2.47 -3.72
N THR A 221 -1.88 3.52 -4.53
CA THR A 221 -2.84 3.50 -5.65
C THR A 221 -2.49 2.43 -6.67
N ALA A 222 -1.20 2.29 -7.00
CA ALA A 222 -0.74 1.25 -7.90
C ALA A 222 -1.00 -0.15 -7.31
N ALA A 223 -0.73 -0.38 -6.02
CA ALA A 223 -0.96 -1.65 -5.36
C ALA A 223 -2.45 -2.04 -5.29
N ILE A 224 -3.34 -1.06 -5.09
CA ILE A 224 -4.80 -1.27 -5.19
C ILE A 224 -5.18 -1.73 -6.60
N GLY A 225 -4.56 -1.17 -7.64
CA GLY A 225 -4.71 -1.65 -9.01
C GLY A 225 -4.24 -3.11 -9.23
N TRP A 226 -3.41 -3.64 -8.34
CA TRP A 226 -2.96 -5.04 -8.31
C TRP A 226 -3.81 -5.93 -7.39
N GLY A 227 -4.91 -5.40 -6.85
CA GLY A 227 -5.82 -6.14 -5.96
C GLY A 227 -5.32 -6.29 -4.52
N ILE A 228 -4.35 -5.48 -4.10
CA ILE A 228 -3.89 -5.41 -2.71
C ILE A 228 -4.70 -4.33 -2.00
N ASP A 229 -5.34 -4.68 -0.88
CA ASP A 229 -5.98 -3.70 -0.02
C ASP A 229 -4.90 -3.04 0.87
N VAL A 230 -4.67 -1.75 0.66
CA VAL A 230 -3.54 -1.03 1.29
C VAL A 230 -4.05 0.07 2.20
N VAL A 231 -3.63 0.03 3.46
CA VAL A 231 -4.01 1.01 4.48
C VAL A 231 -2.74 1.72 4.97
N PRO A 232 -2.47 2.96 4.52
CA PRO A 232 -1.37 3.74 5.06
C PRO A 232 -1.69 4.22 6.48
N VAL A 233 -0.81 3.89 7.43
CA VAL A 233 -0.85 4.35 8.81
C VAL A 233 0.06 5.59 8.92
N PRO A 234 -0.42 6.74 9.41
CA PRO A 234 0.31 8.01 9.36
C PRO A 234 1.42 8.10 10.42
N ALA A 235 2.48 7.30 10.28
CA ALA A 235 3.67 7.34 11.12
C ALA A 235 4.77 8.19 10.46
N GLY A 236 5.12 9.33 11.06
CA GLY A 236 6.17 10.23 10.61
C GLY A 236 7.57 9.91 11.16
N SER A 237 7.69 8.92 12.05
CA SER A 237 8.95 8.46 12.62
C SER A 237 8.90 6.97 12.95
N MET A 238 10.05 6.29 12.99
CA MET A 238 10.13 4.88 13.38
C MET A 238 9.60 4.62 14.79
N VAL A 239 9.73 5.55 15.73
CA VAL A 239 9.16 5.38 17.09
C VAL A 239 7.63 5.37 17.07
N GLN A 240 7.00 6.17 16.21
CA GLN A 240 5.54 6.10 16.00
C GLN A 240 5.15 4.82 15.28
N GLY A 241 6.00 4.35 14.35
CA GLY A 241 5.84 3.07 13.68
C GLY A 241 5.86 1.89 14.65
N LEU A 242 6.76 1.90 15.63
CA LEU A 242 6.82 0.90 16.68
C LEU A 242 5.57 0.94 17.57
N ALA A 243 5.13 2.13 18.00
CA ALA A 243 3.89 2.29 18.77
C ALA A 243 2.68 1.73 18.00
N ALA A 244 2.60 1.99 16.69
CA ALA A 244 1.56 1.44 15.83
C ALA A 244 1.65 -0.08 15.68
N LEU A 245 2.86 -0.62 15.50
CA LEU A 245 3.10 -2.04 15.33
C LEU A 245 2.80 -2.83 16.61
N ALA A 246 3.09 -2.26 17.79
CA ALA A 246 2.84 -2.89 19.08
C ALA A 246 1.35 -3.17 19.36
N VAL A 247 0.45 -2.42 18.73
CA VAL A 247 -1.01 -2.60 18.88
C VAL A 247 -1.66 -3.32 17.69
N HIS A 248 -0.87 -3.74 16.71
CA HIS A 248 -1.35 -4.44 15.53
C HIS A 248 -1.96 -5.80 15.91
N ASP A 249 -3.13 -6.10 15.35
CA ASP A 249 -3.84 -7.35 15.58
C ASP A 249 -4.43 -7.87 14.27
N ALA A 250 -3.78 -8.88 13.71
CA ALA A 250 -4.14 -9.48 12.43
C ALA A 250 -5.52 -10.16 12.45
N ASP A 251 -6.04 -10.55 13.63
CA ASP A 251 -7.34 -11.20 13.78
C ASP A 251 -8.50 -10.20 13.78
N ARG A 252 -8.23 -8.88 13.89
CA ARG A 252 -9.24 -7.83 13.81
C ARG A 252 -9.62 -7.49 12.37
N GLN A 253 -10.76 -6.84 12.20
CA GLN A 253 -11.10 -6.23 10.91
C GLN A 253 -10.07 -5.16 10.53
N ALA A 254 -9.71 -5.08 9.24
CA ALA A 254 -8.63 -4.23 8.77
C ALA A 254 -8.82 -2.75 9.11
N VAL A 255 -10.06 -2.28 9.02
CA VAL A 255 -10.41 -0.89 9.35
C VAL A 255 -10.21 -0.62 10.85
N ASP A 256 -10.60 -1.55 11.72
CA ASP A 256 -10.46 -1.40 13.17
C ASP A 256 -9.01 -1.48 13.63
N ASP A 257 -8.25 -2.41 13.05
CA ASP A 257 -6.80 -2.57 13.25
C ASP A 257 -6.07 -1.31 12.78
N GLY A 258 -6.29 -0.88 11.54
CA GLY A 258 -5.71 0.35 10.99
C GLY A 258 -6.06 1.60 11.80
N TYR A 259 -7.30 1.73 12.30
CA TYR A 259 -7.67 2.82 13.21
C TYR A 259 -6.91 2.76 14.55
N THR A 260 -6.78 1.56 15.13
CA THR A 260 -6.05 1.34 16.39
C THR A 260 -4.57 1.70 16.22
N MET A 261 -3.94 1.21 15.15
CA MET A 261 -2.56 1.52 14.78
C MET A 261 -2.36 3.03 14.56
N ALA A 262 -3.24 3.68 13.79
CA ALA A 262 -3.18 5.12 13.55
C ALA A 262 -3.33 5.95 14.83
N ARG A 263 -4.19 5.51 15.75
CA ARG A 263 -4.32 6.15 17.07
C ARG A 263 -3.08 6.00 17.93
N ALA A 264 -2.44 4.83 17.93
CA ALA A 264 -1.20 4.63 18.65
C ALA A 264 -0.06 5.49 18.06
N ALA A 265 0.10 5.51 16.74
CA ALA A 265 1.06 6.39 16.06
C ALA A 265 0.87 7.86 16.42
N ALA A 266 -0.38 8.35 16.38
CA ALA A 266 -0.71 9.73 16.70
C ALA A 266 -0.62 10.07 18.19
N GLY A 267 -0.80 9.08 19.07
CA GLY A 267 -0.64 9.23 20.52
C GLY A 267 0.82 9.34 20.95
N ALA A 268 1.72 8.66 20.24
CA ALA A 268 3.15 8.71 20.47
C ALA A 268 3.72 10.09 20.08
N ARG A 269 4.04 10.90 21.10
CA ARG A 269 4.80 12.15 20.92
C ARG A 269 6.20 11.77 20.47
N HIS A 270 6.72 12.44 19.45
CA HIS A 270 8.03 12.11 18.92
C HIS A 270 8.88 13.34 18.61
N GLY A 271 10.19 13.12 18.57
CA GLY A 271 11.17 14.09 18.12
C GLY A 271 12.45 13.38 17.69
N SER A 272 13.40 14.16 17.19
CA SER A 272 14.72 13.66 16.82
C SER A 272 15.83 14.55 17.33
N VAL A 273 17.02 13.98 17.45
CA VAL A 273 18.24 14.71 17.80
C VAL A 273 19.22 14.61 16.65
N ARG A 274 19.77 15.76 16.23
CA ARG A 274 20.76 15.86 15.14
C ARG A 274 21.97 16.66 15.59
N ILE A 275 23.12 16.40 14.98
CA ILE A 275 24.31 17.25 15.13
C ILE A 275 24.23 18.41 14.13
N ALA A 276 24.39 19.64 14.60
CA ALA A 276 24.52 20.80 13.75
C ALA A 276 25.75 20.67 12.84
N ALA A 277 25.54 20.74 11.53
CA ALA A 277 26.62 20.70 10.54
C ALA A 277 27.24 22.08 10.29
N GLU A 278 26.44 23.13 10.47
CA GLU A 278 26.81 24.52 10.21
C GLU A 278 26.25 25.45 11.29
N GLU A 279 26.75 26.69 11.32
CA GLU A 279 26.22 27.73 12.20
C GLU A 279 24.89 28.25 11.66
N ALA A 280 23.86 28.32 12.51
CA ALA A 280 22.53 28.78 12.13
C ALA A 280 21.78 29.41 13.31
N LEU A 281 20.79 30.25 12.99
CA LEU A 281 19.85 30.79 13.97
C LEU A 281 18.55 29.97 13.94
N THR A 282 18.19 29.39 15.08
CA THR A 282 16.99 28.56 15.26
C THR A 282 16.02 29.21 16.24
N TRP A 283 14.81 28.65 16.41
CA TRP A 283 13.85 29.09 17.43
C TRP A 283 14.40 28.97 18.86
N ALA A 284 15.25 27.98 19.09
CA ALA A 284 15.91 27.75 20.37
C ALA A 284 17.19 28.59 20.57
N GLY A 285 17.58 29.40 19.58
CA GLY A 285 18.77 30.24 19.61
C GLY A 285 19.79 29.90 18.52
N ALA A 286 20.97 30.50 18.59
CA ALA A 286 22.06 30.21 17.67
C ALA A 286 22.71 28.87 18.00
N CYS A 287 23.03 28.08 16.98
CA CYS A 287 23.79 26.84 17.10
C CYS A 287 25.11 26.93 16.31
N GLN A 288 26.11 26.19 16.76
CA GLN A 288 27.41 26.02 16.12
C GLN A 288 27.61 24.59 15.62
N PRO A 289 28.49 24.35 14.64
CA PRO A 289 28.84 22.99 14.22
C PRO A 289 29.28 22.11 15.40
N GLY A 290 28.66 20.95 15.54
CA GLY A 290 28.90 20.02 16.66
C GLY A 290 27.87 20.09 17.78
N ASP A 291 27.07 21.15 17.87
CA ASP A 291 25.98 21.24 18.83
C ASP A 291 24.92 20.17 18.57
N GLY A 292 24.32 19.65 19.63
CA GLY A 292 23.13 18.80 19.57
C GLY A 292 21.87 19.66 19.40
N LEU A 293 21.05 19.31 18.41
CA LEU A 293 19.79 19.95 18.08
C LEU A 293 18.65 18.99 18.39
N GLY A 294 17.75 19.36 19.30
CA GLY A 294 16.51 18.62 19.56
C GLY A 294 15.36 19.20 18.73
N ILE A 295 14.74 18.35 17.93
CA ILE A 295 13.72 18.69 16.93
C ILE A 295 12.41 18.01 17.31
N ALA A 296 11.30 18.75 17.25
CA ALA A 296 9.96 18.18 17.36
C ALA A 296 9.03 18.82 16.32
N GLY A 297 8.32 17.99 15.55
CA GLY A 297 7.32 18.43 14.57
C GLY A 297 7.82 19.29 13.40
N ASP A 298 9.13 19.35 13.15
CA ASP A 298 9.87 20.15 12.14
C ASP A 298 10.61 21.38 12.67
N GLU A 299 10.48 21.70 13.96
CA GLU A 299 11.13 22.85 14.56
C GLU A 299 12.26 22.44 15.53
N VAL A 300 13.38 23.18 15.48
CA VAL A 300 14.47 23.03 16.46
C VAL A 300 14.08 23.74 17.75
N LEU A 301 13.80 22.96 18.79
CA LEU A 301 13.33 23.45 20.09
C LEU A 301 14.41 23.40 21.18
N ILE A 302 15.48 22.65 20.97
CA ILE A 302 16.61 22.53 21.89
C ILE A 302 17.91 22.73 21.13
N VAL A 303 18.80 23.59 21.63
CA VAL A 303 20.20 23.68 21.23
C VAL A 303 21.05 23.40 22.46
N ALA A 304 21.93 22.41 22.37
CA ALA A 304 22.81 22.02 23.45
C ALA A 304 24.20 21.65 22.94
N LYS A 305 25.17 21.57 23.86
CA LYS A 305 26.59 21.32 23.56
C LYS A 305 26.90 20.00 22.84
N ASP A 306 26.01 19.00 22.95
CA ASP A 306 26.19 17.66 22.41
C ASP A 306 24.83 16.94 22.28
N ILE A 307 24.82 15.80 21.60
CA ILE A 307 23.62 14.99 21.37
C ILE A 307 22.99 14.46 22.66
N THR A 308 23.78 14.20 23.70
CA THR A 308 23.29 13.70 24.98
C THR A 308 22.49 14.78 25.70
N ALA A 309 23.04 15.99 25.81
CA ALA A 309 22.38 17.12 26.42
C ALA A 309 21.12 17.55 25.64
N ALA A 310 21.17 17.49 24.30
CA ALA A 310 20.01 17.74 23.46
C ALA A 310 18.92 16.67 23.64
N GLY A 311 19.31 15.39 23.72
CA GLY A 311 18.39 14.27 23.98
C GLY A 311 17.72 14.38 25.34
N ILE A 312 18.45 14.75 26.39
CA ILE A 312 17.90 15.04 27.72
C ILE A 312 16.85 16.15 27.64
N GLY A 313 17.20 17.29 27.03
CA GLY A 313 16.27 18.42 26.91
C GLY A 313 15.03 18.08 26.09
N LEU A 314 15.18 17.27 25.04
CA LEU A 314 14.06 16.82 24.21
C LEU A 314 13.15 15.84 24.97
N ILE A 315 13.71 14.90 25.74
CA ILE A 315 12.95 14.00 26.59
C ILE A 315 12.12 14.80 27.61
N ASP A 316 12.76 15.73 28.32
CA ASP A 316 12.09 16.57 29.32
C ASP A 316 10.94 17.36 28.69
N LEU A 317 11.14 17.88 27.47
CA LEU A 317 10.12 18.59 26.70
C LEU A 317 8.94 17.68 26.32
N LEU A 318 9.21 16.48 25.79
CA LEU A 318 8.16 15.55 25.37
C LEU A 318 7.37 14.97 26.55
N LEU A 319 7.97 14.91 27.74
CA LEU A 319 7.33 14.45 28.99
C LEU A 319 6.52 15.52 29.72
N VAL A 320 6.53 16.79 29.28
CA VAL A 320 5.73 17.85 29.92
C VAL A 320 4.25 17.48 30.01
N ALA A 321 3.73 16.76 29.01
CA ALA A 321 2.34 16.28 28.97
C ALA A 321 2.11 14.94 29.69
N GLY A 322 3.14 14.39 30.35
CA GLY A 322 3.18 13.03 30.90
C GLY A 322 3.83 12.03 29.94
N GLY A 323 3.90 10.78 30.36
CA GLY A 323 4.40 9.65 29.56
C GLY A 323 4.86 8.49 30.45
N GLU A 324 4.53 7.28 30.07
CA GLU A 324 4.87 6.07 30.85
C GLU A 324 6.05 5.32 30.25
N LEU A 325 6.23 5.41 28.93
CA LEU A 325 7.31 4.74 28.20
C LEU A 325 8.01 5.71 27.24
N ILE A 326 9.34 5.67 27.24
CA ILE A 326 10.20 6.36 26.29
C ILE A 326 10.95 5.32 25.47
N THR A 327 10.80 5.42 24.15
CA THR A 327 11.57 4.61 23.20
C THR A 327 12.61 5.49 22.53
N VAL A 328 13.89 5.13 22.66
CA VAL A 328 15.01 5.81 22.01
C VAL A 328 15.63 4.90 20.97
N LEU A 329 15.66 5.34 19.72
CA LEU A 329 16.36 4.67 18.63
C LEU A 329 17.65 5.42 18.34
N SER A 330 18.80 4.78 18.50
CA SER A 330 20.11 5.39 18.21
C SER A 330 20.55 5.11 16.78
N GLY A 331 20.97 6.17 16.09
CA GLY A 331 21.47 6.16 14.72
C GLY A 331 22.90 5.65 14.59
N ALA A 332 23.40 5.64 13.36
CA ALA A 332 24.74 5.19 13.02
C ALA A 332 25.82 6.09 13.64
N GLY A 333 26.82 5.48 14.29
CA GLY A 333 27.95 6.21 14.87
C GLY A 333 27.68 6.88 16.22
N VAL A 334 26.51 6.68 16.83
CA VAL A 334 26.23 7.14 18.19
C VAL A 334 26.86 6.21 19.22
N ASP A 335 27.56 6.79 20.20
CA ASP A 335 28.18 6.07 21.30
C ASP A 335 27.09 5.44 22.21
N PRO A 336 27.18 4.14 22.56
CA PRO A 336 26.26 3.50 23.51
C PRO A 336 26.12 4.22 24.85
N ALA A 337 27.15 4.94 25.30
CA ALA A 337 27.12 5.73 26.53
C ALA A 337 26.06 6.84 26.51
N VAL A 338 25.62 7.29 25.33
CA VAL A 338 24.52 8.24 25.20
C VAL A 338 23.23 7.62 25.73
N GLY A 339 22.89 6.40 25.31
CA GLY A 339 21.69 5.70 25.79
C GLY A 339 21.70 5.47 27.30
N GLU A 340 22.85 5.10 27.86
CA GLU A 340 23.04 4.94 29.30
C GLU A 340 22.81 6.25 30.05
N ALA A 341 23.36 7.37 29.55
CA ALA A 341 23.18 8.68 30.16
C ALA A 341 21.71 9.16 30.10
N LEU A 342 20.99 8.89 29.00
CA LEU A 342 19.55 9.19 28.89
C LEU A 342 18.74 8.34 29.88
N SER A 343 19.06 7.06 30.01
CA SER A 343 18.42 6.16 30.97
C SER A 343 18.65 6.61 32.41
N GLU A 344 19.87 7.03 32.77
CA GLU A 344 20.20 7.53 34.11
C GLU A 344 19.43 8.82 34.42
N HIS A 345 19.33 9.74 33.45
CA HIS A 345 18.56 10.97 33.60
C HIS A 345 17.08 10.70 33.86
N VAL A 346 16.44 9.86 33.04
CA VAL A 346 15.02 9.50 33.20
C VAL A 346 14.78 8.82 34.54
N HIS A 347 15.65 7.89 34.94
CA HIS A 347 15.53 7.21 36.23
C HIS A 347 15.58 8.18 37.42
N ARG A 348 16.36 9.26 37.31
CA ARG A 348 16.54 10.24 38.40
C ARG A 348 15.43 11.30 38.44
N GLU A 349 15.04 11.84 37.29
CA GLU A 349 14.16 13.01 37.21
C GLU A 349 12.68 12.65 36.94
N HIS A 350 12.41 11.50 36.33
CA HIS A 350 11.05 11.09 35.90
C HIS A 350 10.64 9.76 36.52
N LEU A 351 10.37 9.79 37.83
CA LEU A 351 9.98 8.61 38.60
C LEU A 351 8.65 8.02 38.08
N GLY A 352 8.72 6.79 37.58
CA GLY A 352 7.57 6.06 37.04
C GLY A 352 7.52 5.97 35.51
N THR A 353 8.46 6.61 34.82
CA THR A 353 8.64 6.47 33.37
C THR A 353 9.76 5.47 33.08
N GLU A 354 9.51 4.53 32.17
CA GLU A 354 10.51 3.58 31.69
C GLU A 354 11.17 4.09 30.40
N LEU A 355 12.48 3.85 30.24
CA LEU A 355 13.20 4.16 29.00
C LEU A 355 13.82 2.89 28.43
N VAL A 356 13.57 2.65 27.15
CA VAL A 356 14.16 1.56 26.37
C VAL A 356 14.94 2.13 25.20
N THR A 357 16.17 1.64 25.00
CA THR A 357 17.04 2.07 23.90
C THR A 357 17.30 0.93 22.93
N TYR A 358 17.21 1.21 21.63
CA TYR A 358 17.57 0.29 20.55
C TYR A 358 18.63 0.91 19.64
N HIS A 359 19.70 0.16 19.37
CA HIS A 359 20.68 0.57 18.36
C HIS A 359 20.18 0.19 16.97
N THR A 360 19.68 1.17 16.23
CA THR A 360 19.03 0.96 14.94
C THR A 360 19.96 1.19 13.75
N GLY A 361 20.97 2.03 13.92
CA GLY A 361 21.94 2.32 12.86
C GLY A 361 21.34 3.08 11.67
N HIS A 362 20.24 3.79 11.87
CA HIS A 362 19.68 4.68 10.85
C HIS A 362 20.61 5.86 10.58
N ARG A 363 20.50 6.42 9.37
CA ARG A 363 21.25 7.59 8.90
C ARG A 363 20.45 8.87 9.14
N GLY A 364 21.14 10.01 9.04
CA GLY A 364 20.54 11.32 9.21
C GLY A 364 20.57 11.76 10.67
N ASP A 365 19.50 11.44 11.41
CA ASP A 365 19.40 11.81 12.82
C ASP A 365 20.24 10.89 13.72
N ALA A 366 20.73 11.45 14.82
CA ALA A 366 21.49 10.72 15.82
C ALA A 366 20.56 9.91 16.74
N LEU A 367 19.42 10.50 17.13
CA LEU A 367 18.42 9.84 17.96
C LEU A 367 17.02 10.08 17.39
N LEU A 368 16.16 9.06 17.43
CA LEU A 368 14.72 9.23 17.34
C LEU A 368 14.13 8.89 18.71
N ILE A 369 13.31 9.79 19.27
CA ILE A 369 12.77 9.66 20.61
C ILE A 369 11.24 9.68 20.52
N GLY A 370 10.60 8.66 21.07
CA GLY A 370 9.15 8.57 21.21
C GLY A 370 8.75 8.49 22.69
N VAL A 371 7.64 9.14 23.03
CA VAL A 371 7.01 9.11 24.36
C VAL A 371 5.54 8.74 24.19
N GLU A 372 5.11 7.70 24.90
CA GLU A 372 3.73 7.21 24.92
C GLU A 372 2.97 7.73 26.15
#